data_AF-A0A5J5CB11-F1
#
_entry.id   AF-A0A5J5CB11-F1
#
_cell.length_a   1.000
_cell.length_b   1.000
_cell.length_c   1.000
_cell.angle_alpha   90.00
_cell.angle_beta   90.00
_cell.angle_gamma   90.00
#
_symmetry.space_group_name_H-M   'P 1'
#
loop_
_entity.id
_entity.type
_entity.pdbx_description
1 polymer ?
#
loop_
_entity_poly.entity_id
_entity_poly.type
_entity_poly.pdbx_seq_one_letter_code
_entity_poly.pdbx_strand_id
1 'polypeptide(L)' 'MIVADKNCSKIHYISPNIYCCGAGTAADTEMTTQIISSNLELHALSTGRLPRVATANRMLKQMLF' A
#
# COMPACT_ATOMS: atom_id res chain seq x y z
N MET A 1 14.92 1.31 25.54
CA MET A 1 14.50 1.02 24.16
C MET A 1 14.29 -0.48 24.04
N ILE A 2 13.11 -0.92 23.61
CA ILE A 2 12.77 -2.34 23.46
C ILE A 2 12.58 -2.63 21.98
N VAL A 3 13.14 -3.74 21.50
CA VAL A 3 12.89 -4.25 20.15
C VAL A 3 11.73 -5.22 20.24
N ALA A 4 10.55 -4.83 19.74
CA ALA A 4 9.35 -5.66 19.80
C ALA A 4 9.43 -6.85 18.83
N ASP A 5 9.89 -6.62 17.60
CA ASP A 5 10.14 -7.65 16.60
C ASP A 5 11.44 -7.33 15.85
N LYS A 6 12.32 -8.34 15.73
CA LYS A 6 13.61 -8.22 15.04
C LYS A 6 13.48 -8.42 13.53
N ASN A 7 12.44 -9.10 13.07
CA ASN A 7 12.23 -9.52 11.68
C ASN A 7 10.85 -9.11 11.16
N CYS A 8 10.39 -7.90 11.52
CA CYS A 8 9.13 -7.39 11.00
C CYS A 8 9.19 -7.17 9.48
N SER A 9 8.12 -7.50 8.77
CA SER A 9 8.01 -7.24 7.34
C SER A 9 7.57 -5.79 7.10
N LYS A 10 8.41 -5.01 6.44
CA LYS A 10 8.11 -3.62 6.06
C LYS A 10 7.85 -3.45 4.56
N ILE A 11 7.96 -4.53 3.78
CA ILE A 11 7.69 -4.53 2.35
C ILE A 11 6.28 -5.06 2.17
N HIS A 12 5.39 -4.21 1.68
CA HIS A 12 3.97 -4.50 1.56
C HIS A 12 3.58 -4.60 0.09
N TYR A 13 2.75 -5.59 -0.22
CA TYR A 13 2.20 -5.80 -1.55
C TYR A 13 1.09 -4.77 -1.85
N ILE A 14 1.05 -4.25 -3.09
CA ILE A 14 -0.04 -3.41 -3.59
C ILE A 14 -0.66 -4.01 -4.87
N SER A 15 0.16 -4.49 -5.80
CA SER A 15 -0.28 -5.22 -7.00
C SER A 15 0.90 -6.05 -7.55
N PRO A 16 0.74 -6.92 -8.56
CA PRO A 16 1.79 -7.86 -8.97
C PRO A 16 3.15 -7.22 -9.28
N ASN A 17 3.15 -5.97 -9.76
CA ASN A 17 4.36 -5.22 -10.12
C ASN A 17 4.56 -3.96 -9.26
N ILE A 18 3.87 -3.84 -8.12
CA ILE A 18 3.93 -2.65 -7.25
C ILE A 18 3.97 -3.09 -5.78
N TYR A 19 5.02 -2.67 -5.09
CA TYR A 19 5.21 -2.83 -3.65
C TYR A 19 5.52 -1.47 -3.02
N CYS A 20 5.26 -1.33 -1.72
CA CYS A 20 5.67 -0.15 -0.95
C CYS A 20 6.39 -0.54 0.34
N CYS A 21 7.11 0.42 0.93
CA CYS A 21 7.77 0.25 2.22
C CYS A 21 7.13 1.16 3.27
N GLY A 22 6.79 0.59 4.44
CA GLY A 22 6.15 1.32 5.54
C GLY A 22 7.14 1.83 6.59
N ALA A 23 6.91 3.05 7.08
CA ALA A 23 7.57 3.63 8.24
C ALA A 23 6.59 4.54 9.02
N GLY A 24 6.80 4.70 10.32
CA GLY A 24 5.89 5.42 11.22
C GLY A 24 5.05 4.45 12.07
N THR A 25 3.78 4.76 12.28
CA THR A 25 2.85 3.88 12.99
C THR A 25 2.62 2.61 12.17
N ALA A 26 3.15 1.47 12.63
CA ALA A 26 3.12 0.22 11.87
C ALA A 26 1.70 -0.18 11.43
N ALA A 27 0.72 -0.07 12.33
CA ALA A 27 -0.68 -0.39 12.04
C ALA A 27 -1.26 0.47 10.91
N ASP A 28 -0.96 1.78 10.90
CA ASP A 28 -1.43 2.68 9.86
C ASP A 28 -0.82 2.30 8.50
N THR A 29 0.48 1.98 8.46
CA THR A 29 1.15 1.59 7.21
C THR A 29 0.61 0.29 6.62
N GLU A 30 0.27 -0.68 7.46
CA GLU A 30 -0.32 -1.95 7.02
C GLU A 30 -1.74 -1.74 6.49
N MET A 31 -2.59 -1.06 7.27
CA MET A 31 -4.00 -0.89 6.93
C MET A 31 -4.19 0.01 5.70
N THR A 32 -3.48 1.14 5.63
CA THR A 32 -3.56 2.04 4.46
C THR A 32 -3.10 1.34 3.20
N THR A 33 -2.04 0.54 3.27
CA THR A 33 -1.57 -0.24 2.12
C THR A 33 -2.60 -1.26 1.66
N GLN A 34 -3.23 -2.00 2.57
CA GLN A 34 -4.28 -2.97 2.23
C GLN A 34 -5.47 -2.29 1.55
N ILE A 35 -5.95 -1.16 2.07
CA ILE A 35 -7.07 -0.42 1.47
C ILE A 35 -6.70 0.05 0.05
N ILE A 36 -5.49 0.56 -0.14
CA ILE A 36 -5.03 1.02 -1.46
C ILE A 36 -4.88 -0.15 -2.42
N SER A 37 -4.35 -1.29 -1.97
CA SER A 37 -4.26 -2.52 -2.76
C SER A 37 -5.64 -2.94 -3.27
N SER A 38 -6.64 -3.01 -2.39
CA SER A 38 -8.00 -3.40 -2.76
C SER A 38 -8.65 -2.43 -3.75
N ASN A 39 -8.54 -1.12 -3.48
CA ASN A 39 -9.13 -0.12 -4.38
C ASN A 39 -8.43 -0.08 -5.74
N LEU A 40 -7.11 -0.30 -5.77
CA LEU A 40 -6.34 -0.32 -7.01
C LEU A 40 -6.65 -1.56 -7.86
N GLU A 41 -6.92 -2.71 -7.23
CA GLU A 41 -7.41 -3.91 -7.90
C GLU A 41 -8.79 -3.68 -8.53
N LEU A 42 -9.73 -3.09 -7.78
CA LEU A 42 -11.04 -2.71 -8.31
C LEU A 42 -10.93 -1.72 -9.46
N HIS A 43 -10.01 -0.75 -9.37
CA HIS A 43 -9.74 0.19 -10.45
C HIS A 43 -9.19 -0.50 -11.70
N ALA A 44 -8.32 -1.50 -11.54
CA ALA A 44 -7.81 -2.30 -12.65
C ALA A 44 -8.91 -3.13 -13.32
N LEU A 45 -9.78 -3.77 -12.53
CA LEU A 45 -10.94 -4.52 -13.03
C LEU A 45 -11.91 -3.62 -13.78
N SER A 46 -12.20 -2.43 -13.25
CA SER A 46 -13.11 -1.47 -13.88
C SER A 46 -12.55 -0.88 -15.18
N THR A 47 -11.23 -0.67 -15.27
CA THR A 47 -10.61 -0.04 -16.44
C THR A 47 -10.07 -1.03 -17.47
N GLY A 48 -9.96 -2.32 -17.12
CA GLY A 48 -9.31 -3.34 -17.94
C GLY A 48 -7.82 -3.08 -18.19
N ARG A 49 -7.17 -2.27 -17.35
CA ARG A 49 -5.77 -1.84 -17.51
C ARG A 49 -4.94 -2.26 -16.32
N LEU A 50 -3.65 -2.47 -16.57
CA LEU A 50 -2.68 -2.74 -15.51
C LEU A 50 -2.57 -1.53 -14.55
N PRO A 51 -2.53 -1.77 -13.23
CA PRO A 51 -2.25 -0.74 -12.24
C PRO A 51 -1.00 0.09 -12.54
N ARG A 52 -1.07 1.39 -12.27
CA ARG A 52 0.06 2.32 -12.39
C ARG A 52 0.48 2.82 -11.02
N VAL A 53 1.78 2.95 -10.81
CA VAL A 53 2.36 3.51 -9.56
C VAL A 53 1.83 4.92 -9.30
N ALA A 54 1.66 5.74 -10.34
CA ALA A 54 1.10 7.09 -10.21
C ALA A 54 -0.35 7.09 -9.67
N THR A 55 -1.16 6.09 -10.05
CA THR A 55 -2.52 5.93 -9.54
C THR A 55 -2.51 5.54 -8.06
N ALA A 56 -1.70 4.55 -7.68
CA ALA A 56 -1.52 4.15 -6.29
C ALA A 56 -1.06 5.31 -5.40
N ASN A 57 -0.05 6.08 -5.84
CA ASN A 57 0.45 7.27 -5.15
C ASN A 57 -0.63 8.35 -4.99
N ARG A 58 -1.46 8.58 -6.02
CA ARG A 58 -2.54 9.56 -5.93
C ARG A 58 -3.60 9.15 -4.91
N MET A 59 -4.00 7.88 -4.91
CA MET A 59 -4.98 7.34 -3.96
C MET A 59 -4.46 7.39 -2.53
N LEU A 60 -3.18 7.05 -2.31
CA LEU A 60 -2.51 7.16 -1.00
C LEU A 60 -2.55 8.60 -0.48
N LYS A 61 -2.15 9.56 -1.30
CA LYS A 61 -2.12 10.97 -0.89
C LYS A 61 -3.52 11.50 -0.56
N GLN A 62 -4.52 11.19 -1.38
CA GLN A 62 -5.92 11.61 -1.14
C GLN A 62 -6.56 10.96 0.10
N MET A 63 -6.07 9.80 0.53
CA MET A 63 -6.51 9.18 1.77
C MET A 63 -5.91 9.88 2.99
N LEU A 64 -4.66 10.33 2.89
CA LEU A 64 -3.92 10.92 3.99
C LEU A 64 -4.17 12.44 4.14
N PHE A 65 -4.55 13.14 3.06
CA PHE A 65 -4.79 14.59 2.99
C PHE A 65 -5.80 14.94 1.90
#